data_AF-A0A9J5ZPY2-F1
#
_entry.id   AF-A0A9J5ZPY2-F1
#
_cell.length_a   1.000
_cell.length_b   1.000
_cell.length_c   1.000
_cell.angle_alpha   90.00
_cell.angle_beta   90.00
_cell.angle_gamma   90.00
#
_symmetry.space_group_name_H-M   'P 1'
#
loop_
_entity.id
_entity.type
_entity.pdbx_description
1 polymer ?
#
loop_
_entity_poly.entity_id
_entity_poly.type
_entity_poly.pdbx_seq_one_letter_code
_entity_poly.pdbx_strand_id
1 'polypeptide(L)'
;MVSIKLMLVTVFPVAVSIVMFSTFEHTVNFLYKKLIQKRREDCSRTQQLSVTCLAGYAAGSVGSIISNPADNIVASLNNKKASSLKQAVKKIGFLNLFTRSLPIRIMLVGPVVTLQWLFYDSIKILSGLPTSGHVIKDIEEDEMDQSHSR
;
A
#
# COMPACT_ATOMS: atom_id res chain seq x y z
N MET A 1 -23.55 -16.53 6.40
CA MET A 1 -22.82 -15.53 7.22
C MET A 1 -21.37 -15.94 7.51
N VAL A 2 -21.09 -17.23 7.77
CA VAL A 2 -19.71 -17.75 8.00
C VAL A 2 -18.79 -17.56 6.78
N SER A 3 -19.23 -17.89 5.56
CA SER A 3 -18.38 -17.73 4.35
C SER A 3 -18.00 -16.29 4.02
N ILE A 4 -18.90 -15.33 4.28
CA ILE A 4 -18.62 -13.90 4.03
C ILE A 4 -17.62 -13.35 5.04
N LYS A 5 -17.76 -13.75 6.31
CA LYS A 5 -16.80 -13.36 7.36
C LYS A 5 -15.44 -14.00 7.13
N LEU A 6 -15.40 -15.24 6.65
CA LEU A 6 -14.16 -15.92 6.26
C LEU A 6 -13.47 -15.18 5.10
N MET A 7 -14.21 -14.86 4.03
CA MET A 7 -13.65 -14.16 2.87
C MET A 7 -13.08 -12.77 3.22
N LEU A 8 -13.77 -12.00 4.07
CA LEU A 8 -13.31 -10.69 4.54
C LEU A 8 -12.10 -10.76 5.48
N VAL A 9 -11.87 -11.89 6.15
CA VAL A 9 -10.77 -12.05 7.11
C VAL A 9 -9.56 -12.74 6.49
N THR A 10 -9.73 -13.62 5.50
CA THR A 10 -8.61 -14.38 4.93
C THR A 10 -8.17 -13.86 3.57
N VAL A 11 -9.10 -13.55 2.66
CA VAL A 11 -8.76 -13.17 1.28
C VAL A 11 -8.49 -11.68 1.16
N PHE A 12 -9.28 -10.88 1.86
CA PHE A 12 -9.18 -9.43 1.79
C PHE A 12 -7.81 -8.86 2.24
N PRO A 13 -7.19 -9.34 3.35
CA PRO A 13 -5.87 -8.85 3.76
C PRO A 13 -4.77 -9.17 2.74
N VAL A 14 -4.88 -10.28 2.02
CA VAL A 14 -3.93 -10.65 0.96
C VAL A 14 -4.02 -9.67 -0.20
N ALA A 15 -5.24 -9.35 -0.65
CA ALA A 15 -5.45 -8.35 -1.70
C ALA A 15 -4.94 -6.97 -1.29
N VAL A 16 -5.19 -6.53 -0.05
CA VAL A 16 -4.67 -5.26 0.48
C VAL A 16 -3.14 -5.26 0.52
N SER A 17 -2.52 -6.36 0.93
CA SER A 17 -1.06 -6.49 0.95
C SER A 17 -0.44 -6.37 -0.45
N ILE A 18 -1.06 -6.99 -1.46
CA ILE A 18 -0.61 -6.89 -2.85
C ILE A 18 -0.66 -5.44 -3.34
N VAL A 19 -1.75 -4.72 -3.04
CA VAL A 19 -1.88 -3.31 -3.44
C VAL A 19 -0.89 -2.42 -2.69
N MET A 20 -0.69 -2.66 -1.39
CA MET A 20 0.33 -1.95 -0.61
C MET A 20 1.73 -2.16 -1.21
N PHE A 21 2.08 -3.41 -1.55
CA PHE A 21 3.37 -3.75 -2.16
C PHE A 21 3.55 -3.08 -3.53
N SER A 22 2.54 -3.17 -4.40
CA SER A 22 2.57 -2.52 -5.72
C SER A 22 2.68 -0.99 -5.60
N THR A 23 1.93 -0.39 -4.67
CA THR A 23 2.01 1.06 -4.39
C THR A 23 3.40 1.45 -3.89
N PHE A 24 3.99 0.62 -3.02
CA PHE A 24 5.33 0.83 -2.50
C PHE A 24 6.35 0.82 -3.65
N GLU A 25 6.39 -0.24 -4.47
CA GLU A 25 7.34 -0.37 -5.59
C GLU A 25 7.18 0.79 -6.60
N HIS A 26 5.94 1.16 -6.94
CA HIS A 26 5.68 2.30 -7.83
C HIS A 26 6.12 3.63 -7.22
N THR A 27 5.85 3.86 -5.94
CA THR A 27 6.27 5.09 -5.26
C THR A 27 7.79 5.17 -5.19
N VAL A 28 8.46 4.08 -4.87
CA VAL A 28 9.92 4.01 -4.91
C VAL A 28 10.46 4.32 -6.32
N ASN A 29 9.92 3.69 -7.36
CA ASN A 29 10.32 3.93 -8.75
C ASN A 29 10.13 5.41 -9.14
N PHE A 30 8.97 5.97 -8.79
CA PHE A 30 8.65 7.37 -9.04
C PHE A 30 9.61 8.32 -8.31
N LEU A 31 9.90 8.08 -7.03
CA LEU A 31 10.82 8.91 -6.23
C LEU A 31 12.24 8.87 -6.81
N TYR A 32 12.74 7.69 -7.21
CA TYR A 32 14.06 7.58 -7.84
C TYR A 32 14.10 8.26 -9.21
N LYS A 33 13.09 8.05 -10.08
CA LYS A 33 13.02 8.65 -11.43
C LYS A 33 12.87 10.17 -11.38
N LYS A 34 12.01 10.72 -10.50
CA LYS A 34 11.64 12.15 -10.51
C LYS A 34 12.41 13.02 -9.53
N LEU A 35 12.74 12.54 -8.33
CA LEU A 35 13.41 13.39 -7.32
C LEU A 35 14.92 13.24 -7.32
N ILE A 36 15.42 12.01 -7.50
CA ILE A 36 16.84 11.70 -7.26
C ILE A 36 17.65 11.75 -8.56
N GLN A 37 17.08 11.36 -9.70
CA GLN A 37 17.75 11.31 -11.02
C GLN A 37 19.15 10.64 -11.00
N LYS A 38 19.42 9.78 -10.02
CA LYS A 38 20.64 8.99 -9.85
C LYS A 38 20.28 7.51 -9.73
N ARG A 39 21.20 6.65 -10.16
CA ARG A 39 21.07 5.21 -9.87
C ARG A 39 21.15 4.97 -8.36
N ARG A 40 20.48 3.91 -7.93
CA ARG A 40 20.38 3.52 -6.51
C ARG A 40 21.72 3.17 -5.91
N GLU A 41 22.59 2.53 -6.69
CA GLU A 41 23.98 2.23 -6.31
C GLU A 41 24.80 3.49 -5.98
N ASP A 42 24.43 4.66 -6.54
CA ASP A 42 25.13 5.94 -6.31
C ASP A 42 24.51 6.77 -5.18
N CYS A 43 23.45 6.27 -4.54
CA CYS A 43 22.75 6.96 -3.46
C CYS A 43 23.35 6.65 -2.09
N SER A 44 23.51 7.67 -1.26
CA SER A 44 23.89 7.48 0.15
C SER A 44 22.84 6.65 0.89
N ARG A 45 23.26 5.89 1.91
CA ARG A 45 22.36 5.06 2.76
C ARG A 45 21.17 5.86 3.30
N THR A 46 21.42 7.10 3.72
CA THR A 46 20.37 8.00 4.22
C THR A 46 19.31 8.31 3.15
N GLN A 47 19.72 8.43 1.89
CA GLN A 47 18.83 8.71 0.77
C GLN A 47 18.00 7.48 0.37
N GLN A 48 18.60 6.28 0.46
CA GLN A 48 17.85 5.03 0.24
C GLN A 48 16.79 4.85 1.34
N LEU A 49 17.15 5.08 2.62
CA LEU A 49 16.21 4.99 3.74
C LEU A 49 15.09 6.04 3.67
N SER A 50 15.39 7.28 3.25
CA SER A 50 14.34 8.32 3.12
C SER A 50 13.32 7.98 2.02
N VAL A 51 13.76 7.41 0.90
CA VAL A 51 12.85 6.93 -0.15
C VAL A 51 11.96 5.81 0.36
N THR A 52 12.54 4.80 1.03
CA THR A 52 11.77 3.71 1.65
C THR A 52 10.77 4.23 2.66
N CYS A 53 11.13 5.26 3.44
CA CYS A 53 10.25 5.89 4.41
C CYS A 53 9.00 6.50 3.75
N LEU A 54 9.22 7.33 2.72
CA LEU A 54 8.17 8.00 1.97
C LEU A 54 7.28 6.99 1.23
N ALA A 55 7.89 6.00 0.58
CA ALA A 55 7.15 4.97 -0.13
C ALA A 55 6.34 4.07 0.81
N GLY A 56 6.91 3.70 1.97
CA GLY A 56 6.20 2.95 3.00
C GLY A 56 5.00 3.71 3.56
N TYR A 57 5.13 5.02 3.75
CA TYR A 57 4.04 5.85 4.27
C TYR A 57 2.92 6.01 3.24
N ALA A 58 3.27 6.22 1.98
CA ALA A 58 2.31 6.27 0.87
C ALA A 58 1.56 4.93 0.73
N ALA A 59 2.27 3.81 0.74
CA ALA A 59 1.68 2.47 0.68
C ALA A 59 0.74 2.20 1.86
N GLY A 60 1.15 2.54 3.09
CA GLY A 60 0.32 2.40 4.29
C GLY A 60 -0.94 3.27 4.25
N SER A 61 -0.83 4.47 3.68
CA SER A 61 -1.97 5.39 3.49
C SER A 61 -2.98 4.83 2.48
N VAL A 62 -2.51 4.37 1.32
CA VAL A 62 -3.36 3.77 0.28
C VAL A 62 -4.05 2.51 0.79
N GLY A 63 -3.31 1.62 1.46
CA GLY A 63 -3.90 0.43 2.03
C GLY A 63 -4.90 0.73 3.16
N SER A 64 -4.71 1.81 3.92
CA SER A 64 -5.69 2.28 4.89
C SER A 64 -6.98 2.75 4.22
N ILE A 65 -6.90 3.47 3.09
CA ILE A 65 -8.08 3.92 2.34
C ILE A 65 -8.87 2.73 1.80
N ILE A 66 -8.18 1.76 1.21
CA ILE A 66 -8.81 0.59 0.58
C ILE A 66 -9.44 -0.34 1.62
N SER A 67 -8.77 -0.56 2.74
CA SER A 67 -9.23 -1.54 3.73
C SER A 67 -10.28 -0.98 4.69
N ASN A 68 -10.31 0.34 4.93
CA ASN A 68 -11.17 0.97 5.93
C ASN A 68 -12.68 0.63 5.80
N PRO A 69 -13.27 0.59 4.59
CA PRO A 69 -14.67 0.17 4.40
C PRO A 69 -14.93 -1.25 4.90
N ALA A 70 -14.07 -2.19 4.52
CA ALA A 70 -14.19 -3.59 4.88
C ALA A 70 -13.93 -3.79 6.38
N ASP A 71 -12.94 -3.10 6.95
CA ASP A 71 -12.65 -3.13 8.38
C ASP A 71 -13.85 -2.67 9.21
N ASN A 72 -14.52 -1.59 8.81
CA ASN A 72 -15.72 -1.08 9.47
C ASN A 72 -16.92 -2.05 9.32
N ILE A 73 -17.07 -2.72 8.17
CA ILE A 73 -18.09 -3.76 7.96
C ILE A 73 -17.84 -4.97 8.85
N VAL A 74 -16.61 -5.48 8.88
CA VAL A 74 -16.21 -6.62 9.72
C VAL A 74 -16.45 -6.30 11.19
N ALA A 75 -16.06 -5.11 11.66
CA ALA A 75 -16.30 -4.66 13.02
C ALA A 75 -17.81 -4.59 13.35
N SER A 76 -18.64 -4.12 12.42
CA SER A 76 -20.10 -4.04 12.62
C SER A 76 -20.78 -5.41 12.71
N LEU A 77 -20.35 -6.35 11.86
CA LEU A 77 -20.81 -7.74 11.89
C LEU A 77 -20.35 -8.46 13.16
N ASN A 78 -19.11 -8.21 13.61
CA ASN A 78 -18.58 -8.82 14.84
C ASN A 78 -19.29 -8.31 16.09
N ASN A 79 -19.66 -7.02 16.12
CA ASN A 79 -20.41 -6.43 17.23
C ASN A 79 -21.92 -6.72 17.19
N LYS A 80 -22.40 -7.65 16.34
CA LYS A 80 -23.82 -7.98 16.12
C LYS A 80 -24.71 -6.77 15.80
N LYS A 81 -24.13 -5.64 15.35
CA LYS A 81 -24.88 -4.41 15.06
C LYS A 81 -25.71 -4.51 13.78
N ALA A 82 -25.44 -5.51 12.95
CA ALA A 82 -26.17 -5.86 11.72
C ALA A 82 -26.11 -7.37 11.47
N SER A 83 -27.22 -7.97 11.03
CA SER A 83 -27.29 -9.40 10.68
C SER A 83 -26.95 -9.68 9.22
N SER A 84 -26.84 -8.64 8.39
CA SER A 84 -26.51 -8.75 6.97
C SER A 84 -25.72 -7.54 6.46
N LEU A 85 -24.92 -7.73 5.42
CA LEU A 85 -23.95 -6.74 4.90
C LEU A 85 -24.63 -5.44 4.44
N LYS A 86 -25.77 -5.56 3.74
CA LYS A 86 -26.61 -4.42 3.34
C LYS A 86 -27.13 -3.61 4.53
N GLN A 87 -27.47 -4.29 5.63
CA GLN A 87 -27.95 -3.62 6.84
C GLN A 87 -26.81 -2.90 7.56
N ALA A 88 -25.60 -3.46 7.56
CA ALA A 88 -24.41 -2.81 8.11
C ALA A 88 -24.10 -1.51 7.37
N VAL A 89 -24.07 -1.55 6.03
CA VAL A 89 -23.82 -0.38 5.18
C VAL A 89 -24.90 0.68 5.37
N LYS A 90 -26.19 0.28 5.40
CA LYS A 90 -27.30 1.22 5.61
C LYS A 90 -27.29 1.87 7.00
N LYS A 91 -26.85 1.14 8.03
CA LYS A 91 -26.81 1.62 9.42
C LYS A 91 -25.60 2.51 9.72
N ILE A 92 -24.46 2.25 9.10
CA ILE A 92 -23.27 3.09 9.27
C ILE A 92 -23.37 4.33 8.38
N GLY A 93 -23.87 4.18 7.16
CA GLY A 93 -23.86 5.18 6.11
C GLY A 93 -22.56 5.15 5.30
N PHE A 94 -22.66 5.28 3.98
CA PHE A 94 -21.51 5.13 3.06
C PHE A 94 -20.39 6.11 3.39
N LEU A 95 -20.71 7.39 3.64
CA LEU A 95 -19.74 8.41 4.04
C LEU A 95 -19.01 8.05 5.33
N ASN A 96 -19.73 7.68 6.39
CA ASN A 96 -19.13 7.29 7.67
C ASN A 96 -18.29 6.02 7.57
N LEU A 97 -18.60 5.13 6.62
CA LEU A 97 -17.80 3.94 6.37
C LEU A 97 -16.38 4.29 5.91
N PHE A 98 -16.22 5.40 5.17
CA PHE A 98 -14.95 5.87 4.63
C PHE A 98 -14.26 6.94 5.48
N THR A 99 -14.98 7.82 6.17
CA THR A 99 -14.36 8.96 6.87
C THR A 99 -14.13 8.72 8.37
N ARG A 100 -14.95 7.89 9.03
CA ARG A 100 -14.99 7.78 10.50
C ARG A 100 -13.70 7.25 11.14
N SER A 101 -13.04 6.29 10.50
CA SER A 101 -11.85 5.62 11.05
C SER A 101 -10.60 5.85 10.20
N LEU A 102 -10.70 6.57 9.10
CA LEU A 102 -9.62 6.69 8.12
C LEU A 102 -8.41 7.51 8.63
N PRO A 103 -8.57 8.69 9.26
CA PRO A 103 -7.43 9.49 9.71
C PRO A 103 -6.59 8.74 10.76
N ILE A 104 -7.25 8.12 11.73
CA ILE A 104 -6.57 7.35 12.77
C ILE A 104 -5.87 6.11 12.20
N ARG A 105 -6.47 5.44 11.21
CA ARG A 105 -5.83 4.29 10.54
C ARG A 105 -4.62 4.72 9.73
N ILE A 106 -4.68 5.82 8.98
CA ILE A 106 -3.51 6.34 8.26
C ILE A 106 -2.39 6.70 9.25
N MET A 107 -2.72 7.37 10.36
CA MET A 107 -1.76 7.75 11.39
C MET A 107 -1.12 6.53 12.08
N LEU A 108 -1.82 5.40 12.19
CA LEU A 108 -1.31 4.19 12.83
C LEU A 108 -0.62 3.25 11.83
N VAL A 109 -1.30 2.90 10.74
CA VAL A 109 -0.84 1.94 9.73
C VAL A 109 0.30 2.53 8.90
N GLY A 110 0.26 3.83 8.59
CA GLY A 110 1.33 4.50 7.84
C GLY A 110 2.71 4.29 8.49
N PRO A 111 2.91 4.74 9.73
CA PRO A 111 4.18 4.55 10.44
C PRO A 111 4.56 3.08 10.65
N VAL A 112 3.60 2.20 10.93
CA VAL A 112 3.87 0.76 11.10
C VAL A 112 4.40 0.14 9.81
N VAL A 113 3.78 0.43 8.66
CA VAL A 113 4.22 -0.06 7.35
C VAL A 113 5.55 0.57 6.96
N THR A 114 5.70 1.88 7.17
CA THR A 114 6.98 2.59 6.99
C THR A 114 8.11 1.93 7.77
N LEU A 115 7.89 1.64 9.06
CA LEU A 115 8.90 1.01 9.91
C LEU A 115 9.21 -0.42 9.46
N GLN A 116 8.20 -1.18 9.06
CA GLN A 116 8.38 -2.54 8.53
C GLN A 116 9.30 -2.54 7.31
N TRP A 117 9.06 -1.64 6.35
CA TRP A 117 9.88 -1.48 5.16
C TRP A 117 11.27 -0.93 5.47
N LEU A 118 11.38 0.05 6.37
CA LEU A 118 12.66 0.60 6.79
C LEU A 118 13.56 -0.44 7.44
N PHE A 119 13.01 -1.27 8.33
CA PHE A 119 13.79 -2.32 8.98
C PHE A 119 14.26 -3.37 7.97
N TYR A 120 13.38 -3.76 7.04
CA TYR A 120 13.72 -4.69 5.96
C TYR A 120 14.83 -4.15 5.04
N ASP A 121 14.70 -2.91 4.57
CA ASP A 121 15.71 -2.28 3.72
C ASP A 121 17.02 -1.99 4.47
N SER A 122 16.96 -1.70 5.78
CA SER A 122 18.16 -1.54 6.61
C SER A 122 18.97 -2.83 6.70
N ILE A 123 18.30 -3.98 6.88
CA ILE A 123 18.95 -5.29 6.87
C ILE A 123 19.57 -5.56 5.49
N LYS A 124 18.83 -5.28 4.40
CA LYS A 124 19.35 -5.45 3.03
C LYS A 124 20.63 -4.65 2.79
N ILE A 125 20.63 -3.36 3.16
CA ILE A 125 21.81 -2.48 3.02
C ILE A 125 22.98 -3.03 3.83
N LEU A 126 22.74 -3.53 5.04
CA LEU A 126 23.77 -4.12 5.90
C LEU A 126 24.34 -5.42 5.32
N SER A 127 23.49 -6.24 4.69
CA SER A 127 23.89 -7.45 3.98
C SER A 127 24.53 -7.20 2.61
N GLY A 128 24.65 -5.94 2.17
CA GLY A 128 25.24 -5.58 0.87
C GLY A 128 24.30 -5.73 -0.33
N LEU A 129 22.99 -5.91 -0.10
CA LEU A 129 21.97 -5.97 -1.15
C LEU A 129 21.31 -4.60 -1.37
N PRO A 130 20.91 -4.27 -2.61
CA PRO A 130 20.18 -3.03 -2.89
C PRO A 130 18.77 -3.03 -2.27
N THR A 131 18.26 -1.84 -1.95
CA THR A 131 16.90 -1.62 -1.40
C THR A 131 15.81 -1.92 -2.43
N SER A 132 14.59 -2.15 -1.92
CA SER A 132 13.40 -2.61 -2.67
C SER A 132 12.99 -1.68 -3.82
N GLY A 133 12.36 -2.19 -4.89
CA GLY A 133 12.09 -1.50 -6.16
C GLY A 133 12.83 -2.12 -7.37
N HIS A 134 12.25 -3.07 -8.09
CA HIS A 134 12.87 -3.49 -9.35
C HIS A 134 12.69 -2.37 -10.38
N VAL A 135 13.77 -1.92 -11.03
CA VAL A 135 13.64 -1.12 -12.25
C VAL A 135 13.23 -2.10 -13.33
N ILE A 136 11.92 -2.36 -13.44
CA ILE A 136 11.40 -2.76 -14.75
C ILE A 136 11.67 -1.54 -15.62
N LYS A 137 12.61 -1.73 -16.55
CA LYS A 137 12.72 -0.86 -17.70
C LYS A 137 11.36 -0.95 -18.38
N ASP A 138 10.46 -0.03 -18.07
CA ASP A 138 9.38 0.34 -18.99
C ASP A 138 10.00 1.11 -20.17
N ILE A 139 11.07 0.56 -20.75
CA ILE A 139 11.52 0.81 -22.12
C ILE A 139 10.96 -0.39 -22.90
N GLU A 140 9.64 -0.50 -22.92
CA GLU A 140 8.90 -1.38 -23.85
C GLU A 140 7.57 -0.72 -24.24
N GLU A 141 7.04 0.23 -23.46
CA GLU A 141 5.89 1.04 -23.90
C GLU A 141 6.25 2.19 -24.87
N ASP A 142 7.51 2.63 -24.96
CA ASP A 142 7.94 3.62 -25.97
C ASP A 142 8.22 3.01 -27.37
N GLU A 143 8.37 1.68 -27.50
CA GLU A 143 8.53 1.05 -28.83
C GLU A 143 7.18 0.73 -29.51
N MET A 144 6.08 0.61 -28.76
CA MET A 144 4.78 0.32 -29.35
C MET A 144 4.12 1.56 -29.99
N ASP A 145 4.45 2.77 -29.52
CA ASP A 145 3.89 4.03 -30.08
C ASP A 145 4.65 4.52 -31.33
N GLN A 146 5.89 4.06 -31.56
CA GLN A 146 6.66 4.41 -32.76
C GLN A 146 6.49 3.46 -33.96
N SER A 147 5.93 2.25 -33.77
CA SER A 147 5.67 1.30 -34.86
C SER A 147 4.27 1.45 -35.49
N HIS A 148 3.34 2.15 -34.85
CA HIS A 148 2.03 2.47 -35.41
C HIS A 148 1.97 3.83 -36.13
N SER A 149 3.09 4.58 -36.14
CA SER A 149 3.22 5.89 -36.80
C SER A 149 4.35 5.94 -37.86
N ARG A 150 4.89 4.80 -38.29
CA ARG A 150 5.83 4.70 -39.42
C ARG A 150 5.35 3.69 -40.45
#